data_AF-A0A7W7QH10-F1
#
_entry.id   AF-A0A7W7QH10-F1
#
_cell.length_a   1.000
_cell.length_b   1.000
_cell.length_c   1.000
_cell.angle_alpha   90.00
_cell.angle_beta   90.00
_cell.angle_gamma   90.00
#
_symmetry.space_group_name_H-M   'P 1'
#
loop_
_entity.id
_entity.type
_entity.pdbx_description
1 polymer ?
#
loop_
_entity_poly.entity_id
_entity_poly.type
_entity_poly.pdbx_seq_one_letter_code
_entity_poly.pdbx_strand_id
1 'polypeptide(L)'
;MDEPGPLGDFLQARRARLRPEDVGLRNVGPRRRVAGLRREELAQLAGVSVSYYTRLEQGLSRGASAEVLEAIARALLLDEHEREHLNRLAGAARRTPRARRPRPEKLADETRDLLRAVDGVPALVLGRRTDVLAWNTLGHALLAGHLDFHSPDDLTGRPNMSRMLFLDPHCRELYTDWKRKARAVVGNLRITVGRHPQDPLLAELIGELTMKSPEFVALWGDHRVAPCDAASYELHHPVVGTVTVTQQTLSIARSPEQVLIVCTTPTSSPSEEALVLLRQTSSGQAPYAHNAGAPLRTLR
;
A
#
# COMPACT_ATOMS: atom_id res chain seq x y z
N MET A 1 20.01 2.40 -21.61
CA MET A 1 19.57 3.74 -21.22
C MET A 1 19.29 3.66 -19.74
N ASP A 2 20.00 4.41 -18.90
CA ASP A 2 19.73 4.42 -17.47
C ASP A 2 18.37 5.09 -17.26
N GLU A 3 17.34 4.28 -17.01
CA GLU A 3 16.05 4.81 -16.58
C GLU A 3 16.24 5.60 -15.29
N PRO A 4 15.53 6.75 -15.13
CA PRO A 4 15.53 7.48 -13.87
C PRO A 4 15.24 6.51 -12.72
N GLY A 5 16.05 6.55 -11.67
CA GLY A 5 15.74 5.78 -10.46
C GLY A 5 14.50 6.34 -9.75
N PRO A 6 13.97 5.66 -8.71
CA PRO A 6 12.74 6.06 -8.01
C PRO A 6 12.70 7.53 -7.52
N LEU A 7 13.86 8.11 -7.18
CA LEU A 7 13.99 9.54 -6.85
C LEU A 7 13.71 10.44 -8.06
N GLY A 8 14.28 10.11 -9.21
CA GLY A 8 14.14 10.87 -10.44
C GLY A 8 12.70 10.89 -10.93
N ASP A 9 12.04 9.73 -10.94
CA ASP A 9 10.63 9.64 -11.31
C ASP A 9 9.74 10.48 -10.38
N PHE A 10 9.99 10.43 -9.06
CA PHE A 10 9.25 11.24 -8.09
C PHE A 10 9.41 12.75 -8.35
N LEU A 11 10.64 13.22 -8.56
CA LEU A 11 10.90 14.63 -8.86
C LEU A 11 10.23 15.08 -10.18
N GLN A 12 10.36 14.27 -11.23
CA GLN A 12 9.77 14.56 -12.53
C GLN A 12 8.23 14.66 -12.44
N ALA A 13 7.59 13.72 -11.75
CA ALA A 13 6.14 13.71 -11.61
C ALA A 13 5.63 14.87 -10.75
N ARG A 14 6.34 15.24 -9.67
CA ARG A 14 5.98 16.40 -8.84
C ARG A 14 6.12 17.71 -9.62
N ARG A 15 7.22 17.87 -10.35
CA ARG A 15 7.46 19.03 -11.20
C ARG A 15 6.39 19.16 -12.30
N ALA A 16 5.97 18.05 -12.89
CA ALA A 16 4.95 18.04 -13.95
C ALA A 16 3.55 18.49 -13.49
N ARG A 17 3.26 18.45 -12.18
CA ARG A 17 1.96 18.77 -11.60
C ARG A 17 1.81 20.21 -11.16
N LEU A 18 2.91 20.89 -10.85
CA LEU A 18 2.90 22.29 -10.45
C LEU A 18 2.77 23.21 -11.65
N ARG A 19 1.85 24.17 -11.54
CA ARG A 19 1.73 25.26 -12.50
C ARG A 19 2.64 26.42 -12.07
N PRO A 20 3.18 27.20 -13.02
CA PRO A 20 4.01 28.38 -12.71
C PRO A 20 3.37 29.34 -11.73
N GLU A 21 2.07 29.58 -11.90
CA GLU A 21 1.28 30.44 -11.03
C GLU A 21 1.23 29.96 -9.58
N ASP A 22 1.29 28.65 -9.32
CA ASP A 22 1.27 28.08 -7.96
C ASP A 22 2.51 28.48 -7.16
N VAL A 23 3.60 28.82 -7.85
CA VAL A 23 4.90 29.22 -7.28
C VAL A 23 5.24 30.69 -7.58
N GLY A 24 4.24 31.49 -7.95
CA GLY A 24 4.38 32.93 -8.17
C GLY A 24 5.13 33.32 -9.46
N LEU A 25 5.37 32.37 -10.37
CA LEU A 25 5.97 32.63 -11.67
C LEU A 25 4.91 33.08 -12.68
N ARG A 26 5.22 34.11 -13.44
CA ARG A 26 4.38 34.52 -14.57
C ARG A 26 4.52 33.50 -15.70
N ASN A 27 3.41 33.16 -16.35
CA ASN A 27 3.44 32.32 -17.54
C ASN A 27 3.99 33.12 -18.74
N VAL A 28 5.32 33.25 -18.83
CA VAL A 28 5.98 34.03 -19.87
C VAL A 28 6.33 33.11 -21.05
N GLY A 29 5.58 33.20 -22.15
CA GLY A 29 5.98 32.61 -23.44
C GLY A 29 4.84 32.17 -24.36
N PRO A 30 4.86 32.47 -25.69
CA PRO A 30 3.75 32.16 -26.60
C PRO A 30 3.50 30.66 -26.91
N ARG A 31 4.37 29.73 -26.51
CA ARG A 31 4.28 28.29 -26.83
C ARG A 31 4.90 27.39 -25.76
N ARG A 32 4.28 27.31 -24.59
CA ARG A 32 4.70 26.38 -23.52
C ARG A 32 4.45 24.92 -23.95
N ARG A 33 5.51 24.11 -24.03
CA ARG A 33 5.43 22.69 -24.46
C ARG A 33 5.20 21.69 -23.33
N VAL A 34 5.33 22.11 -22.07
CA VAL A 34 5.23 21.25 -20.87
C VAL A 34 4.15 21.82 -19.96
N ALA A 35 3.23 20.97 -19.49
CA ALA A 35 2.09 21.39 -18.67
C ALA A 35 2.52 21.92 -17.29
N GLY A 36 3.57 21.33 -16.69
CA GLY A 36 4.10 21.74 -15.39
C GLY A 36 5.30 22.68 -15.45
N LEU A 37 6.02 22.78 -14.34
CA LEU A 37 7.26 23.57 -14.23
C LEU A 37 8.37 23.01 -15.13
N ARG A 38 9.17 23.89 -15.73
CA ARG A 38 10.40 23.52 -16.43
C ARG A 38 11.52 23.23 -15.44
N ARG A 39 12.57 22.53 -15.88
CA ARG A 39 13.74 22.24 -15.03
C ARG A 39 14.44 23.53 -14.61
N GLU A 40 14.49 24.51 -15.50
CA GLU A 40 15.08 25.82 -15.26
C GLU A 40 14.32 26.59 -14.17
N GLU A 41 12.99 26.61 -14.27
CA GLU A 41 12.10 27.27 -13.31
C GLU A 41 12.25 26.65 -11.92
N LEU A 42 12.24 25.31 -11.83
CA LEU A 42 12.40 24.65 -10.54
C LEU A 42 13.81 24.84 -9.95
N ALA A 43 14.85 24.74 -10.76
CA ALA A 43 16.22 24.94 -10.31
C ALA A 43 16.42 26.37 -9.75
N GLN A 44 15.83 27.37 -10.42
CA GLN A 44 15.81 28.75 -9.95
C GLN A 44 15.12 28.88 -8.59
N LEU A 45 13.92 28.30 -8.43
CA LEU A 45 13.17 28.34 -7.16
C LEU A 45 13.90 27.63 -6.01
N ALA A 46 14.58 26.52 -6.31
CA ALA A 46 15.35 25.76 -5.33
C ALA A 46 16.76 26.31 -5.07
N GLY A 47 17.20 27.36 -5.79
CA GLY A 47 18.54 27.93 -5.64
C GLY A 47 19.67 26.98 -6.04
N VAL A 48 19.42 26.07 -7.00
CA VAL A 48 20.40 25.09 -7.50
C VAL A 48 20.66 25.29 -8.99
N SER A 49 21.76 24.73 -9.51
CA SER A 49 22.01 24.81 -10.96
C SER A 49 21.09 23.87 -11.74
N VAL A 50 20.68 24.30 -12.95
CA VAL A 50 19.84 23.50 -13.86
C VAL A 50 20.48 22.16 -14.18
N SER A 51 21.80 22.14 -14.42
CA SER A 51 22.56 20.92 -14.68
C SER A 51 22.60 19.98 -13.47
N TYR A 52 22.63 20.52 -12.24
CA TYR A 52 22.54 19.71 -11.03
C TYR A 52 21.16 19.06 -10.89
N TYR A 53 20.09 19.86 -11.02
CA TYR A 53 18.72 19.34 -10.93
C TYR A 53 18.41 18.30 -12.02
N THR A 54 18.88 18.54 -13.25
CA THR A 54 18.72 17.59 -14.37
C THR A 54 19.36 16.24 -14.08
N ARG A 55 20.59 16.23 -13.54
CA ARG A 55 21.26 14.98 -13.13
C ARG A 55 20.54 14.27 -11.98
N LEU A 56 19.90 15.02 -11.09
CA LEU A 56 19.10 14.45 -10.00
C LEU A 56 17.85 13.75 -10.55
N GLU A 57 17.12 14.38 -11.48
CA GLU A 57 15.98 13.76 -12.17
C GLU A 57 16.40 12.54 -13.00
N GLN A 58 17.59 12.54 -13.59
CA GLN A 58 18.08 11.40 -14.37
C GLN A 58 18.66 10.25 -13.51
N GLY A 59 18.68 10.40 -12.18
CA GLY A 59 19.32 9.41 -11.29
C GLY A 59 20.85 9.36 -11.38
N LEU A 60 21.47 10.30 -12.10
CA LEU A 60 22.92 10.40 -12.31
C LEU A 60 23.65 11.15 -11.18
N SER A 61 22.90 11.86 -10.33
CA SER A 61 23.44 12.51 -9.13
C SER A 61 23.02 11.75 -7.88
N ARG A 62 23.99 11.17 -7.17
CA ARG A 62 23.77 10.50 -5.88
C ARG A 62 24.23 11.43 -4.76
N GLY A 63 23.43 11.53 -3.70
CA GLY A 63 23.85 12.21 -2.46
C GLY A 63 23.63 13.72 -2.41
N ALA A 64 22.45 14.20 -2.83
CA ALA A 64 22.01 15.56 -2.48
C ALA A 64 22.06 15.78 -0.95
N SER A 65 22.55 16.96 -0.53
CA SER A 65 22.59 17.34 0.88
C SER A 65 21.16 17.54 1.42
N ALA A 66 21.00 17.47 2.74
CA ALA A 66 19.70 17.73 3.37
C ALA A 66 19.17 19.12 3.02
N GLU A 67 20.05 20.14 2.99
CA GLU A 67 19.70 21.51 2.61
C GLU A 67 19.17 21.60 1.17
N VAL A 68 19.81 20.89 0.23
CA VAL A 68 19.37 20.86 -1.18
C VAL A 68 18.03 20.14 -1.32
N LEU A 69 17.83 19.01 -0.62
CA LEU A 69 16.55 18.30 -0.63
C LEU A 69 15.43 19.17 -0.05
N GLU A 70 15.70 19.91 1.01
CA GLU A 70 14.76 20.86 1.60
C GLU A 70 14.42 22.02 0.66
N ALA A 71 15.41 22.58 -0.03
CA ALA A 71 15.17 23.63 -1.02
C ALA A 71 14.30 23.11 -2.19
N ILE A 72 14.55 21.89 -2.66
CA ILE A 72 13.74 21.22 -3.69
C ILE A 72 12.33 20.94 -3.17
N ALA A 73 12.18 20.46 -1.94
CA ALA A 73 10.87 20.19 -1.34
C ALA A 73 10.01 21.45 -1.22
N ARG A 74 10.61 22.59 -0.83
CA ARG A 74 9.93 23.89 -0.81
C ARG A 74 9.55 24.36 -2.20
N ALA A 75 10.45 24.25 -3.17
CA ALA A 75 10.17 24.63 -4.56
C ALA A 75 9.06 23.78 -5.20
N LEU A 76 8.93 22.52 -4.76
CA LEU A 76 7.88 21.60 -5.20
C LEU A 76 6.60 21.66 -4.34
N LEU A 77 6.50 22.59 -3.38
CA LEU A 77 5.37 22.70 -2.45
C LEU A 77 4.97 21.36 -1.81
N LEU A 78 5.95 20.50 -1.52
CA LEU A 78 5.69 19.17 -0.95
C LEU A 78 5.08 19.29 0.44
N ASP A 79 4.08 18.45 0.72
CA ASP A 79 3.57 18.25 2.07
C ASP A 79 4.55 17.43 2.93
N GLU A 80 4.21 17.24 4.21
CA GLU A 80 5.08 16.56 5.16
C GLU A 80 5.37 15.11 4.76
N HIS A 81 4.37 14.37 4.27
CA HIS A 81 4.54 12.97 3.87
C HIS A 81 5.39 12.84 2.60
N GLU A 82 5.21 13.78 1.67
CA GLU A 82 5.99 13.87 0.44
C GLU A 82 7.46 14.24 0.73
N ARG A 83 7.71 15.11 1.72
CA ARG A 83 9.07 15.43 2.22
C ARG A 83 9.76 14.23 2.84
N GLU A 84 9.07 13.50 3.71
CA GLU A 84 9.60 12.27 4.28
C GLU A 84 9.92 11.24 3.18
N HIS A 85 9.06 11.15 2.17
CA HIS A 85 9.29 10.26 1.03
C HIS A 85 10.51 10.68 0.19
N LEU A 86 10.64 11.96 -0.13
CA LEU A 86 11.81 12.51 -0.83
C LEU A 86 13.11 12.16 -0.10
N ASN A 87 13.17 12.39 1.21
CA ASN A 87 14.33 12.10 2.03
C ASN A 87 14.68 10.60 2.03
N ARG A 88 13.66 9.72 2.09
CA ARG A 88 13.86 8.26 1.97
C ARG A 88 14.43 7.86 0.62
N LEU A 89 13.87 8.36 -0.47
CA LEU A 89 14.34 8.07 -1.83
C LEU A 89 15.80 8.54 -2.04
N ALA A 90 16.14 9.74 -1.56
CA ALA A 90 17.50 10.26 -1.62
C ALA A 90 18.49 9.46 -0.75
N GLY A 91 18.05 9.01 0.43
CA GLY A 91 18.80 8.10 1.29
C GLY A 91 19.09 6.76 0.62
N ALA A 92 18.11 6.17 -0.03
CA ALA A 92 18.25 4.92 -0.76
C ALA A 92 19.20 5.03 -1.96
N ALA A 93 19.11 6.12 -2.75
CA ALA A 93 19.95 6.35 -3.92
C ALA A 93 21.46 6.43 -3.59
N ARG A 94 21.82 6.74 -2.34
CA ARG A 94 23.22 6.76 -1.85
C ARG A 94 23.80 5.36 -1.63
N ARG A 95 22.96 4.35 -1.39
CA ARG A 95 23.41 3.00 -1.07
C ARG A 95 23.51 2.18 -2.36
N THR A 96 24.56 1.37 -2.49
CA THR A 96 24.64 0.35 -3.55
C THR A 96 24.61 -1.05 -2.92
N PRO A 97 23.44 -1.68 -2.73
CA PRO A 97 23.34 -3.04 -2.23
C PRO A 97 22.93 -4.02 -3.34
N ARG A 98 23.41 -5.26 -3.25
CA ARG A 98 23.01 -6.38 -4.11
C ARG A 98 21.55 -6.77 -3.84
N ALA A 99 20.75 -6.89 -4.89
CA ALA A 99 19.43 -7.51 -4.83
C ALA A 99 19.58 -8.98 -4.38
N ARG A 100 18.98 -9.33 -3.24
CA ARG A 100 18.87 -10.72 -2.79
C ARG A 100 17.40 -11.01 -2.58
N ARG A 101 16.93 -12.15 -3.09
CA ARG A 101 15.56 -12.60 -2.82
C ARG A 101 15.37 -12.73 -1.31
N PRO A 102 14.47 -11.94 -0.72
CA PRO A 102 14.23 -11.96 0.72
C PRO A 102 13.50 -13.24 1.11
N ARG A 103 13.67 -13.66 2.37
CA ARG A 103 12.93 -14.81 2.92
C ARG A 103 11.42 -14.50 2.92
N PRO A 104 10.55 -15.51 2.75
CA PRO A 104 9.11 -15.34 2.94
C PRO A 104 8.81 -14.75 4.31
N GLU A 105 7.88 -13.80 4.35
CA GLU A 105 7.43 -13.19 5.61
C GLU A 105 6.63 -14.20 6.41
N LYS A 106 6.94 -14.27 7.71
CA LYS A 106 6.26 -15.14 8.67
C LYS A 106 5.62 -14.29 9.75
N LEU A 107 4.44 -14.71 10.19
CA LEU A 107 3.78 -14.14 11.36
C LEU A 107 4.38 -14.77 12.62
N ALA A 108 4.72 -13.95 13.61
CA ALA A 108 5.14 -14.45 14.91
C ALA A 108 3.93 -15.05 15.66
N ASP A 109 4.16 -16.09 16.46
CA ASP A 109 3.09 -16.81 17.15
C ASP A 109 2.31 -15.89 18.09
N GLU A 110 2.97 -14.95 18.78
CA GLU A 110 2.31 -14.00 19.67
C GLU A 110 1.37 -13.05 18.93
N THR A 111 1.68 -12.70 17.68
CA THR A 111 0.79 -11.87 16.86
C THR A 111 -0.36 -12.69 16.30
N ARG A 112 -0.15 -13.98 16.03
CA ARG A 112 -1.22 -14.91 15.66
C ARG A 112 -2.19 -15.12 16.83
N ASP A 113 -1.68 -15.22 18.06
CA ASP A 113 -2.50 -15.31 19.26
C ASP A 113 -3.25 -14.02 19.55
N LEU A 114 -2.61 -12.86 19.36
CA LEU A 114 -3.32 -11.57 19.40
C LEU A 114 -4.46 -11.52 18.40
N LEU A 115 -4.22 -11.92 17.14
CA LEU A 115 -5.24 -11.94 16.10
C LEU A 115 -6.43 -12.84 16.46
N ARG A 116 -6.18 -13.98 17.13
CA ARG A 116 -7.23 -14.86 17.66
C ARG A 116 -8.00 -14.21 18.81
N ALA A 117 -7.34 -13.41 19.64
CA ALA A 117 -7.96 -12.71 20.77
C ALA A 117 -8.77 -11.48 20.35
N VAL A 118 -8.50 -10.91 19.17
CA VAL A 118 -9.33 -9.86 18.56
C VAL A 118 -10.62 -10.49 18.04
N ASP A 119 -11.60 -10.54 18.93
CA ASP A 119 -12.94 -11.06 18.65
C ASP A 119 -13.95 -9.92 18.41
N GLY A 120 -15.04 -10.23 17.69
CA GLY A 120 -16.15 -9.30 17.44
C GLY A 120 -15.92 -8.26 16.34
N VAL A 121 -14.69 -8.11 15.86
CA VAL A 121 -14.36 -7.20 14.75
C VAL A 121 -13.49 -7.89 13.68
N PRO A 122 -13.70 -7.59 12.38
CA PRO A 122 -12.85 -8.10 11.31
C PRO A 122 -11.40 -7.62 11.47
N ALA A 123 -10.46 -8.55 11.42
CA ALA A 123 -9.04 -8.24 11.55
C ALA A 123 -8.15 -9.13 10.67
N LEU A 124 -7.03 -8.57 10.22
CA LEU A 124 -6.02 -9.25 9.41
C LEU A 124 -4.64 -8.64 9.60
N VAL A 125 -3.61 -9.45 9.39
CA VAL A 125 -2.21 -9.01 9.42
C VAL A 125 -1.65 -9.02 8.00
N LEU A 126 -1.10 -7.88 7.59
CA LEU A 126 -0.44 -7.72 6.31
C LEU A 126 1.08 -7.66 6.50
N GLY A 127 1.79 -8.32 5.59
CA GLY A 127 3.23 -8.15 5.40
C GLY A 127 3.55 -6.87 4.64
N ARG A 128 4.83 -6.60 4.46
CA ARG A 128 5.32 -5.33 3.91
C ARG A 128 4.88 -5.08 2.46
N ARG A 129 4.66 -6.12 1.66
CA ARG A 129 4.09 -6.01 0.29
C ARG A 129 2.59 -6.22 0.25
N THR A 130 1.91 -6.12 1.37
CA THR A 130 0.46 -6.35 1.49
C THR A 130 0.04 -7.82 1.29
N ASP A 131 0.99 -8.76 1.41
CA ASP A 131 0.67 -10.18 1.53
C ASP A 131 -0.14 -10.40 2.81
N VAL A 132 -1.24 -11.15 2.73
CA VAL A 132 -2.03 -11.50 3.90
C VAL A 132 -1.29 -12.61 4.65
N LEU A 133 -0.81 -12.30 5.85
CA LEU A 133 -0.09 -13.25 6.70
C LEU A 133 -1.03 -14.08 7.55
N ALA A 134 -2.16 -13.50 7.95
CA ALA A 134 -3.29 -14.17 8.59
C ALA A 134 -4.51 -13.23 8.64
N TRP A 135 -5.68 -13.80 8.86
CA TRP A 135 -6.92 -13.11 9.18
C TRP A 135 -7.66 -13.86 10.29
N ASN A 136 -8.47 -13.16 11.08
CA ASN A 136 -9.46 -13.84 11.90
C ASN A 136 -10.67 -14.23 11.02
N THR A 137 -11.57 -15.08 11.54
CA THR A 137 -12.74 -15.58 10.78
C THR A 137 -13.57 -14.46 10.19
N LEU A 138 -13.82 -13.39 10.95
CA LEU A 138 -14.64 -12.28 10.50
C LEU A 138 -13.91 -11.39 9.47
N GLY A 139 -12.60 -11.23 9.58
CA GLY A 139 -11.74 -10.54 8.62
C GLY A 139 -11.68 -11.25 7.27
N HIS A 140 -11.55 -12.57 7.30
CA HIS A 140 -11.66 -13.42 6.11
C HIS A 140 -13.05 -13.29 5.48
N ALA A 141 -14.11 -13.51 6.26
CA ALA A 141 -15.48 -13.44 5.77
C ALA A 141 -15.78 -12.09 5.10
N LEU A 142 -15.36 -10.98 5.72
CA LEU A 142 -15.64 -9.62 5.22
C LEU A 142 -14.90 -9.28 3.92
N LEU A 143 -13.63 -9.67 3.79
CA LEU A 143 -12.75 -9.16 2.73
C LEU A 143 -12.41 -10.20 1.65
N ALA A 144 -12.53 -11.48 1.97
CA ALA A 144 -11.93 -12.57 1.22
C ALA A 144 -12.74 -13.88 1.29
N GLY A 145 -14.04 -13.81 1.57
CA GLY A 145 -14.89 -15.00 1.78
C GLY A 145 -14.96 -15.96 0.59
N HIS A 146 -14.56 -15.53 -0.60
CA HIS A 146 -14.43 -16.37 -1.80
C HIS A 146 -13.12 -17.18 -1.87
N LEU A 147 -12.16 -16.90 -0.99
CA LEU A 147 -10.89 -17.61 -0.89
C LEU A 147 -10.93 -18.67 0.22
N ASP A 148 -10.06 -19.67 0.12
CA ASP A 148 -9.85 -20.62 1.21
C ASP A 148 -9.30 -19.90 2.46
N PHE A 149 -9.84 -20.22 3.64
CA PHE A 149 -9.45 -19.58 4.91
C PHE A 149 -7.98 -19.80 5.25
N HIS A 150 -7.39 -20.93 4.85
CA HIS A 150 -5.99 -21.29 5.10
C HIS A 150 -5.04 -20.87 3.99
N SER A 151 -5.53 -20.20 2.93
CA SER A 151 -4.69 -19.68 1.84
C SER A 151 -3.52 -18.78 2.29
N PRO A 152 -3.54 -18.06 3.44
CA PRO A 152 -2.33 -17.37 3.94
C PRO A 152 -1.14 -18.29 4.24
N ASP A 153 -1.39 -19.58 4.53
CA ASP A 153 -0.34 -20.56 4.83
C ASP A 153 0.31 -21.14 3.57
N ASP A 154 -0.30 -20.99 2.38
CA ASP A 154 0.34 -21.29 1.09
C ASP A 154 1.31 -20.17 0.70
N LEU A 155 2.62 -20.42 0.85
CA LEU A 155 3.66 -19.44 0.53
C LEU A 155 3.78 -19.10 -0.96
N THR A 156 3.21 -19.92 -1.85
CA THR A 156 3.31 -19.74 -3.30
C THR A 156 2.12 -18.98 -3.87
N GLY A 157 0.92 -19.28 -3.39
CA GLY A 157 -0.34 -18.65 -3.78
C GLY A 157 -0.92 -17.68 -2.75
N ARG A 158 -0.13 -17.28 -1.74
CA ARG A 158 -0.59 -16.40 -0.64
C ARG A 158 -1.41 -15.21 -1.16
N PRO A 159 -2.61 -14.97 -0.61
CA PRO A 159 -3.41 -13.80 -0.95
C PRO A 159 -2.61 -12.52 -0.73
N ASN A 160 -2.73 -11.58 -1.65
CA ASN A 160 -2.09 -10.28 -1.57
C ASN A 160 -3.15 -9.20 -1.76
N MET A 161 -3.32 -8.31 -0.80
CA MET A 161 -4.39 -7.31 -0.82
C MET A 161 -4.30 -6.37 -2.02
N SER A 162 -3.09 -6.05 -2.49
CA SER A 162 -2.92 -5.24 -3.70
C SER A 162 -3.34 -6.02 -4.96
N ARG A 163 -2.96 -7.30 -5.08
CA ARG A 163 -3.44 -8.14 -6.19
C ARG A 163 -4.94 -8.28 -6.17
N MET A 164 -5.52 -8.60 -5.00
CA MET A 164 -6.96 -8.75 -4.85
C MET A 164 -7.68 -7.46 -5.26
N LEU A 165 -7.23 -6.30 -4.77
CA LEU A 165 -7.88 -5.04 -5.10
C LEU A 165 -7.88 -4.70 -6.59
N PHE A 166 -6.81 -5.02 -7.33
CA PHE A 166 -6.64 -4.62 -8.72
C PHE A 166 -7.03 -5.69 -9.74
N LEU A 167 -6.91 -6.98 -9.38
CA LEU A 167 -7.00 -8.11 -10.31
C LEU A 167 -8.13 -9.09 -9.98
N ASP A 168 -8.73 -9.02 -8.79
CA ASP A 168 -9.87 -9.86 -8.42
C ASP A 168 -11.20 -9.07 -8.54
N PRO A 169 -12.13 -9.49 -9.42
CA PRO A 169 -13.44 -8.88 -9.56
C PRO A 169 -14.23 -8.83 -8.24
N HIS A 170 -14.12 -9.84 -7.38
CA HIS A 170 -14.86 -9.90 -6.12
C HIS A 170 -14.43 -8.77 -5.19
N CYS A 171 -13.13 -8.60 -4.96
CA CYS A 171 -12.63 -7.46 -4.18
C CYS A 171 -12.91 -6.11 -4.84
N ARG A 172 -12.99 -6.03 -6.17
CA ARG A 172 -13.33 -4.78 -6.86
C ARG A 172 -14.78 -4.37 -6.62
N GLU A 173 -15.71 -5.31 -6.72
CA GLU A 173 -17.14 -5.10 -6.49
C GLU A 173 -17.48 -4.84 -5.01
N LEU A 174 -16.64 -5.33 -4.10
CA LEU A 174 -16.80 -5.12 -2.66
C LEU A 174 -16.77 -3.64 -2.26
N TYR A 175 -16.01 -2.77 -2.93
CA TYR A 175 -15.86 -1.37 -2.52
C TYR A 175 -16.76 -0.43 -3.33
N THR A 176 -17.67 0.31 -2.68
CA THR A 176 -18.50 1.33 -3.35
C THR A 176 -17.64 2.39 -4.06
N ASP A 177 -16.65 2.94 -3.35
CA ASP A 177 -15.61 3.82 -3.93
C ASP A 177 -14.27 3.09 -4.04
N TRP A 178 -14.24 2.09 -4.93
CA TRP A 178 -13.03 1.35 -5.26
C TRP A 178 -11.86 2.27 -5.62
N LYS A 179 -12.10 3.36 -6.36
CA LYS A 179 -11.04 4.30 -6.78
C LYS A 179 -10.36 4.97 -5.59
N ARG A 180 -11.09 5.26 -4.51
CA ARG A 180 -10.51 5.79 -3.26
C ARG A 180 -9.65 4.75 -2.56
N LYS A 181 -10.10 3.49 -2.47
CA LYS A 181 -9.29 2.41 -1.89
C LYS A 181 -8.02 2.15 -2.71
N ALA A 182 -8.14 2.10 -4.04
CA ALA A 182 -7.03 1.91 -4.96
C ALA A 182 -5.95 3.00 -4.83
N ARG A 183 -6.37 4.27 -4.72
CA ARG A 183 -5.45 5.40 -4.46
C ARG A 183 -4.66 5.22 -3.17
N ALA A 184 -5.32 4.83 -2.08
CA ALA A 184 -4.66 4.62 -0.79
C ALA A 184 -3.64 3.46 -0.86
N VAL A 185 -3.99 2.35 -1.51
CA VAL A 185 -3.08 1.20 -1.69
C VAL A 185 -1.88 1.57 -2.56
N VAL A 186 -2.08 2.30 -3.67
CA VAL A 186 -0.98 2.79 -4.52
C VAL A 186 -0.03 3.73 -3.75
N GLY A 187 -0.58 4.64 -2.95
CA GLY A 187 0.20 5.52 -2.07
C GLY A 187 1.09 4.72 -1.11
N ASN A 188 0.52 3.72 -0.44
CA ASN A 188 1.26 2.82 0.46
C ASN A 188 2.35 2.03 -0.27
N LEU A 189 2.04 1.43 -1.43
CA LEU A 189 3.04 0.70 -2.22
C LEU A 189 4.21 1.60 -2.62
N ARG A 190 3.95 2.86 -2.99
CA ARG A 190 5.00 3.82 -3.31
C ARG A 190 5.87 4.15 -2.10
N ILE A 191 5.27 4.33 -0.92
CA ILE A 191 6.00 4.49 0.34
C ILE A 191 6.91 3.27 0.58
N THR A 192 6.39 2.06 0.39
CA THR A 192 7.13 0.79 0.56
C THR A 192 8.28 0.68 -0.43
N VAL A 193 8.09 1.03 -1.71
CA VAL A 193 9.17 1.07 -2.72
C VAL A 193 10.27 2.03 -2.28
N GLY A 194 9.91 3.20 -1.73
CA GLY A 194 10.91 4.13 -1.21
C GLY A 194 11.69 3.62 0.01
N ARG A 195 11.08 2.76 0.84
CA ARG A 195 11.75 2.12 2.00
C ARG A 195 12.60 0.91 1.58
N HIS A 196 12.12 0.13 0.62
CA HIS A 196 12.71 -1.13 0.17
C HIS A 196 12.93 -1.17 -1.35
N PRO A 197 13.72 -0.24 -1.94
CA PRO A 197 13.87 -0.14 -3.40
C PRO A 197 14.60 -1.31 -4.03
N GLN A 198 15.22 -2.17 -3.23
CA GLN A 198 15.98 -3.34 -3.65
C GLN A 198 15.20 -4.65 -3.44
N ASP A 199 13.91 -4.58 -3.13
CA ASP A 199 13.08 -5.76 -2.90
C ASP A 199 12.55 -6.34 -4.22
N PRO A 200 13.11 -7.47 -4.72
CA PRO A 200 12.70 -8.03 -6.00
C PRO A 200 11.24 -8.49 -6.00
N LEU A 201 10.69 -8.95 -4.86
CA LEU A 201 9.29 -9.40 -4.82
C LEU A 201 8.33 -8.21 -4.85
N LEU A 202 8.74 -7.06 -4.31
CA LEU A 202 7.97 -5.83 -4.46
C LEU A 202 8.03 -5.34 -5.91
N ALA A 203 9.20 -5.37 -6.55
CA ALA A 203 9.33 -5.04 -7.96
C ALA A 203 8.49 -5.96 -8.86
N GLU A 204 8.47 -7.27 -8.59
CA GLU A 204 7.60 -8.24 -9.27
C GLU A 204 6.12 -7.89 -9.11
N LEU A 205 5.66 -7.56 -7.90
CA LEU A 205 4.28 -7.13 -7.64
C LEU A 205 3.93 -5.87 -8.45
N ILE A 206 4.78 -4.83 -8.42
CA ILE A 206 4.56 -3.59 -9.18
C ILE A 206 4.53 -3.88 -10.68
N GLY A 207 5.46 -4.70 -11.19
CA GLY A 207 5.52 -5.09 -12.60
C GLY A 207 4.27 -5.84 -13.04
N GLU A 208 3.81 -6.78 -12.22
CA GLU A 208 2.57 -7.52 -12.47
C GLU A 208 1.35 -6.59 -12.54
N LEU A 209 1.17 -5.73 -11.53
CA LEU A 209 0.03 -4.80 -11.49
C LEU A 209 0.09 -3.81 -12.66
N THR A 210 1.28 -3.35 -13.05
CA THR A 210 1.50 -2.49 -14.21
C THR A 210 1.09 -3.18 -15.52
N MET A 211 1.42 -4.47 -15.68
CA MET A 211 1.05 -5.21 -16.89
C MET A 211 -0.44 -5.56 -16.96
N LYS A 212 -1.08 -5.79 -15.81
CA LYS A 212 -2.43 -6.37 -15.75
C LYS A 212 -3.54 -5.37 -15.41
N SER A 213 -3.24 -4.15 -14.95
CA SER A 213 -4.24 -3.15 -14.58
C SER A 213 -3.91 -1.76 -15.16
N PRO A 214 -4.63 -1.31 -16.19
CA PRO A 214 -4.53 0.07 -16.71
C PRO A 214 -4.80 1.14 -15.64
N GLU A 215 -5.71 0.87 -14.71
CA GLU A 215 -6.00 1.77 -13.60
C GLU A 215 -4.83 1.87 -12.62
N PHE A 216 -4.14 0.75 -12.34
CA PHE A 216 -2.91 0.80 -11.56
C PHE A 216 -1.86 1.67 -12.24
N VAL A 217 -1.66 1.53 -13.56
CA VAL A 217 -0.71 2.37 -14.32
C VAL A 217 -1.06 3.86 -14.18
N ALA A 218 -2.33 4.22 -14.34
CA ALA A 218 -2.78 5.60 -14.21
C ALA A 218 -2.52 6.17 -12.81
N LEU A 219 -2.86 5.41 -11.76
CA LEU A 219 -2.64 5.82 -10.37
C LEU A 219 -1.16 5.84 -9.99
N TRP A 220 -0.38 4.89 -10.49
CA TRP A 220 1.06 4.79 -10.25
C TRP A 220 1.80 5.95 -10.93
N GLY A 221 1.43 6.33 -12.14
CA GLY A 221 1.98 7.49 -12.85
C GLY A 221 1.66 8.84 -12.20
N ASP A 222 0.70 8.90 -11.27
CA ASP A 222 0.29 10.13 -10.59
C ASP A 222 1.23 10.53 -9.43
N HIS A 223 2.11 9.62 -8.97
CA HIS A 223 3.10 9.85 -7.91
C HIS A 223 2.59 10.41 -6.57
N ARG A 224 1.26 10.37 -6.34
CA ARG A 224 0.68 10.74 -5.05
C ARG A 224 1.17 9.82 -3.94
N VAL A 225 1.57 10.44 -2.84
CA VAL A 225 1.99 9.76 -1.62
C VAL A 225 1.10 10.32 -0.52
N ALA A 226 0.13 9.53 -0.09
CA ALA A 226 -0.70 9.85 1.05
C ALA A 226 -0.76 8.61 1.94
N PRO A 227 -0.55 8.73 3.25
CA PRO A 227 -0.77 7.61 4.16
C PRO A 227 -2.22 7.15 4.08
N CYS A 228 -2.42 5.84 4.23
CA CYS A 228 -3.74 5.31 4.53
C CYS A 228 -4.01 5.47 6.04
N ASP A 229 -4.25 6.70 6.49
CA ASP A 229 -4.78 6.94 7.83
C ASP A 229 -6.24 6.46 7.90
N ALA A 230 -6.74 6.26 9.13
CA ALA A 230 -8.00 5.60 9.40
C ALA A 230 -9.10 6.00 8.39
N ALA A 231 -9.51 5.05 7.56
CA ALA A 231 -10.36 5.33 6.42
C ALA A 231 -11.68 4.58 6.57
N SER A 232 -12.78 5.34 6.56
CA SER A 232 -14.11 4.79 6.43
C SER A 232 -14.37 4.38 4.98
N TYR A 233 -14.77 3.12 4.79
CA TYR A 233 -15.13 2.52 3.53
C TYR A 233 -16.54 1.94 3.63
N GLU A 234 -17.39 2.31 2.67
CA GLU A 234 -18.63 1.59 2.42
C GLU A 234 -18.33 0.41 1.49
N LEU A 235 -18.81 -0.76 1.90
CA LEU A 235 -18.64 -2.02 1.20
C LEU A 235 -20.00 -2.59 0.78
N HIS A 236 -20.07 -3.22 -0.39
CA HIS A 236 -21.20 -4.03 -0.84
C HIS A 236 -20.88 -5.51 -0.66
N HIS A 237 -21.16 -6.05 0.53
CA HIS A 237 -20.85 -7.42 0.87
C HIS A 237 -21.91 -8.39 0.30
N PRO A 238 -21.53 -9.48 -0.39
CA PRO A 238 -22.47 -10.36 -1.09
C PRO A 238 -23.46 -11.09 -0.16
N VAL A 239 -23.11 -11.26 1.12
CA VAL A 239 -23.95 -11.97 2.11
C VAL A 239 -24.80 -11.02 2.97
N VAL A 240 -24.27 -9.85 3.32
CA VAL A 240 -24.90 -8.96 4.32
C VAL A 240 -25.24 -7.58 3.78
N GLY A 241 -25.09 -7.37 2.47
CA GLY A 241 -25.38 -6.11 1.81
C GLY A 241 -24.40 -5.01 2.18
N THR A 242 -24.89 -3.77 2.28
CA THR A 242 -24.04 -2.61 2.53
C THR A 242 -23.54 -2.58 3.98
N VAL A 243 -22.22 -2.49 4.15
CA VAL A 243 -21.56 -2.35 5.45
C VAL A 243 -20.49 -1.27 5.39
N THR A 244 -20.54 -0.32 6.32
CA THR A 244 -19.55 0.74 6.45
C THR A 244 -18.56 0.38 7.55
N VAL A 245 -17.28 0.32 7.21
CA VAL A 245 -16.21 -0.01 8.14
C VAL A 245 -15.15 1.08 8.17
N THR A 246 -14.68 1.42 9.37
CA THR A 246 -13.49 2.24 9.59
C THR A 246 -12.30 1.31 9.74
N GLN A 247 -11.37 1.37 8.80
CA GLN A 247 -10.13 0.59 8.87
C GLN A 247 -9.06 1.35 9.64
N GLN A 248 -8.50 0.74 10.66
CA GLN A 248 -7.35 1.25 11.40
C GLN A 248 -6.13 0.38 11.13
N THR A 249 -5.00 1.02 10.84
CA THR A 249 -3.71 0.36 10.61
C THR A 249 -2.84 0.52 11.85
N LEU A 250 -2.51 -0.58 12.51
CA LEU A 250 -1.67 -0.61 13.71
C LEU A 250 -0.30 -1.23 13.38
N SER A 251 0.78 -0.53 13.74
CA SER A 251 2.14 -1.04 13.58
C SER A 251 2.47 -2.08 14.65
N ILE A 252 3.08 -3.20 14.25
CA ILE A 252 3.52 -4.24 15.20
C ILE A 252 4.95 -3.91 15.65
N ALA A 253 5.14 -3.55 16.92
CA ALA A 253 6.43 -3.05 17.42
C ALA A 253 7.61 -4.01 17.18
N ARG A 254 7.40 -5.32 17.32
CA ARG A 254 8.44 -6.34 17.09
C ARG A 254 8.68 -6.68 15.62
N SER A 255 7.76 -6.27 14.75
CA SER A 255 7.77 -6.52 13.30
C SER A 255 7.25 -5.27 12.57
N PRO A 256 8.01 -4.16 12.55
CA PRO A 256 7.51 -2.84 12.09
C PRO A 256 7.16 -2.77 10.61
N GLU A 257 7.52 -3.81 9.85
CA GLU A 257 7.17 -3.98 8.44
C GLU A 257 5.85 -4.75 8.24
N GLN A 258 5.26 -5.25 9.33
CA GLN A 258 3.95 -5.88 9.37
C GLN A 258 2.96 -4.94 10.06
N VAL A 259 1.72 -5.00 9.62
CA VAL A 259 0.63 -4.19 10.18
C VAL A 259 -0.57 -5.05 10.49
N LEU A 260 -1.20 -4.77 11.64
CA LEU A 260 -2.53 -5.28 11.97
C LEU A 260 -3.55 -4.28 11.43
N ILE A 261 -4.47 -4.76 10.61
CA ILE A 261 -5.64 -4.01 10.16
C ILE A 261 -6.84 -4.46 10.99
N VAL A 262 -7.53 -3.51 11.60
CA VAL A 262 -8.79 -3.74 12.33
C VAL A 262 -9.89 -2.91 11.66
N CYS A 263 -11.02 -3.53 11.39
CA CYS A 263 -12.19 -2.89 10.81
C CYS A 263 -13.25 -2.70 11.91
N THR A 264 -13.57 -1.46 12.26
CA THR A 264 -14.61 -1.13 13.25
C THR A 264 -15.81 -0.47 12.60
N THR A 265 -16.93 -0.42 13.30
CA THR A 265 -18.14 0.30 12.89
C THR A 265 -18.72 1.01 14.11
N PRO A 266 -19.45 2.13 13.97
CA PRO A 266 -20.13 2.74 15.10
C PRO A 266 -21.06 1.75 15.80
N THR A 267 -21.10 1.81 17.13
CA THR A 267 -22.02 1.00 17.95
C THR A 267 -23.48 1.36 17.65
N SER A 268 -24.37 0.37 17.75
CA SER A 268 -25.80 0.47 17.47
C SER A 268 -26.11 0.94 16.04
N SER A 269 -25.25 0.60 15.08
CA SER A 269 -25.43 0.94 13.66
C SER A 269 -25.90 -0.28 12.85
N PRO A 270 -26.57 -0.07 11.70
CA PRO A 270 -26.90 -1.16 10.77
C PRO A 270 -25.67 -1.95 10.31
N SER A 271 -24.50 -1.30 10.26
CA SER A 271 -23.24 -1.95 9.91
C SER A 271 -22.72 -2.87 11.03
N GLU A 272 -23.00 -2.57 12.30
CA GLU A 272 -22.71 -3.50 13.41
C GLU A 272 -23.59 -4.74 13.32
N GLU A 273 -24.89 -4.56 13.08
CA GLU A 273 -25.84 -5.67 12.88
C GLU A 273 -25.43 -6.55 11.68
N ALA A 274 -24.99 -5.94 10.57
CA ALA A 274 -24.47 -6.65 9.41
C ALA A 274 -23.21 -7.48 9.73
N LEU A 275 -22.28 -6.95 10.54
CA LEU A 275 -21.09 -7.70 10.98
C LEU A 275 -21.46 -8.85 11.94
N VAL A 276 -22.44 -8.66 12.81
CA VAL A 276 -22.97 -9.73 13.68
C VAL A 276 -23.60 -10.84 12.82
N LEU A 277 -24.41 -10.49 11.82
CA LEU A 277 -24.99 -11.46 10.88
C LEU A 277 -23.91 -12.21 10.08
N LEU A 278 -22.88 -11.50 9.64
CA LEU A 278 -21.74 -12.10 8.93
C LEU A 278 -20.98 -13.10 9.82
N ARG A 279 -20.82 -12.77 11.11
CA ARG A 279 -20.20 -13.68 12.09
C ARG A 279 -21.03 -14.95 12.29
N GLN A 280 -22.35 -14.84 12.34
CA GLN A 280 -23.24 -16.00 12.50
C GLN A 280 -23.20 -16.93 11.28
N THR A 281 -23.20 -16.37 10.07
CA THR A 281 -23.15 -17.15 8.83
C THR A 281 -21.80 -17.82 8.59
N SER A 282 -20.70 -17.14 8.92
CA SER A 282 -19.34 -17.72 8.84
C SER A 282 -19.06 -18.78 9.91
N SER A 283 -19.65 -18.66 11.10
CA SER A 283 -19.54 -19.68 12.15
C SER A 283 -20.27 -20.98 11.79
N GLY A 284 -21.32 -20.91 10.97
CA GLY A 284 -22.05 -22.07 10.44
C GLY A 284 -21.31 -22.83 9.32
N GLN A 285 -20.23 -22.27 8.77
CA GLN A 285 -19.37 -22.89 7.76
C GLN A 285 -18.06 -23.45 8.34
N ALA A 286 -17.89 -23.47 9.67
CA ALA A 286 -16.69 -24.02 10.29
C ALA A 286 -16.52 -25.52 9.95
N PRO A 287 -15.40 -25.96 9.35
CA PRO A 287 -15.18 -27.35 8.93
C PRO A 287 -14.82 -28.31 10.07
N TYR A 288 -15.37 -28.12 11.27
CA TYR A 288 -15.14 -29.02 12.40
C TYR A 288 -16.28 -30.04 12.55
N ALA A 289 -16.29 -31.03 11.67
CA ALA A 289 -17.07 -32.25 11.85
C ALA A 289 -16.33 -33.49 11.33
N HIS A 290 -15.25 -33.90 12.01
CA HIS A 290 -14.74 -35.29 12.06
C HIS A 290 -13.64 -35.36 13.13
N ASN A 291 -13.58 -36.31 14.07
CA ASN A 291 -14.43 -37.43 14.41
C ASN A 291 -14.05 -37.82 15.86
N ALA A 292 -14.99 -37.72 16.80
CA ALA A 292 -14.78 -38.29 18.12
C ALA A 292 -15.19 -39.76 18.08
N GLY A 293 -14.22 -40.67 18.26
CA GLY A 293 -14.49 -42.03 18.71
C GLY A 293 -13.87 -43.16 17.90
N ALA A 294 -12.73 -43.66 18.38
CA ALA A 294 -12.49 -45.11 18.48
C ALA A 294 -11.35 -45.36 19.51
N PRO A 295 -11.58 -46.12 20.59
CA PRO A 295 -10.49 -46.54 21.46
C PRO A 295 -9.76 -47.73 20.81
N LEU A 296 -8.46 -47.58 20.53
CA LEU A 296 -7.64 -48.70 20.09
C LEU A 296 -7.39 -49.64 21.27
N ARG A 297 -7.90 -50.86 21.09
CA ARG A 297 -7.68 -52.06 21.89
C ARG A 297 -6.20 -52.30 22.18
N THR A 298 -5.95 -52.67 23.43
CA THR A 298 -4.78 -53.39 23.92
C THR A 298 -4.46 -54.62 23.07
N LEU A 299 -3.19 -54.83 22.73
CA LEU A 299 -2.67 -56.13 22.33
C LEU A 299 -1.47 -56.49 23.20
N ARG A 300 -1.52 -57.74 23.69
CA ARG A 300 -0.43 -58.51 24.31
C ARG A 300 0.65 -58.84 23.30
#